data_AF-A0A0N0GXN3-F1
#
_entry.id   AF-A0A0N0GXN3-F1
#
_cell.length_a   1.000
_cell.length_b   1.000
_cell.length_c   1.000
_cell.angle_alpha   90.00
_cell.angle_beta   90.00
_cell.angle_gamma   90.00
#
_symmetry.space_group_name_H-M   'P 1'
#
loop_
_entity.id
_entity.type
_entity.pdbx_description
1 polymer ?
#
loop_
_entity_poly.entity_id
_entity_poly.type
_entity_poly.pdbx_seq_one_letter_code
_entity_poly.pdbx_strand_id
1 'polypeptide(L)'
;MSSSTTRTARRRTLRIAVAALTAAAGLTLTACSGSDATDAKPAGRTDTSAAAPGSSGADSSAGSQGSGAKTDPGAHPDKAGSAGNQSGKQSGGGQAANGGKAGSGVQRCHTSGLKASFATGGDAAPDPNASGSTTTSVVLTNKGSSTCVIGGFAGVDLKSENGGERWSLARSSAKHGSITLKPGDSTDFTINVVMTKEDKGFYQPAFADVTPPNETKSITIKWPWGTLVDQRGATHPGTFVNPIG
;
A
#
# COMPACT_ATOMS: atom_id res chain seq x y z
N MET A 1 48.08 29.83 -0.62
CA MET A 1 48.18 28.63 -1.46
C MET A 1 48.59 27.48 -0.55
N SER A 2 47.63 26.68 -0.08
CA SER A 2 47.90 25.56 0.83
C SER A 2 47.56 24.27 0.10
N SER A 3 48.60 23.48 -0.18
CA SER A 3 48.52 22.22 -0.91
C SER A 3 48.07 21.11 0.04
N SER A 4 46.83 20.63 -0.11
CA SER A 4 46.34 19.46 0.61
C SER A 4 46.79 18.18 -0.10
N THR A 5 47.76 17.48 0.50
CA THR A 5 48.25 16.17 0.05
C THR A 5 47.19 15.08 0.29
N THR A 6 46.66 14.51 -0.78
CA THR A 6 45.76 13.35 -0.78
C THR A 6 46.53 12.09 -0.38
N ARG A 7 46.23 11.51 0.78
CA ARG A 7 46.71 10.17 1.17
C ARG A 7 45.83 9.09 0.53
N THR A 8 46.33 8.47 -0.52
CA THR A 8 45.75 7.27 -1.14
C THR A 8 45.93 6.05 -0.21
N ALA A 9 44.87 5.63 0.47
CA ALA A 9 44.88 4.41 1.28
C ALA A 9 44.76 3.17 0.39
N ARG A 10 45.89 2.48 0.16
CA ARG A 10 46.00 1.20 -0.55
C ARG A 10 45.40 0.09 0.31
N ARG A 11 44.15 -0.31 0.04
CA ARG A 11 43.48 -1.43 0.73
C ARG A 11 44.16 -2.75 0.32
N ARG A 12 44.83 -3.40 1.29
CA ARG A 12 45.37 -4.76 1.15
C ARG A 12 44.23 -5.77 1.25
N THR A 13 44.07 -6.58 0.21
CA THR A 13 43.15 -7.71 0.13
C THR A 13 43.63 -8.83 1.05
N LEU A 14 43.00 -8.99 2.22
CA LEU A 14 43.24 -10.14 3.10
C LEU A 14 42.35 -11.29 2.63
N ARG A 15 42.96 -12.34 2.07
CA ARG A 15 42.28 -13.61 1.80
C ARG A 15 42.08 -14.33 3.13
N ILE A 16 40.86 -14.35 3.65
CA ILE A 16 40.52 -15.15 4.83
C ILE A 16 40.10 -16.53 4.36
N ALA A 17 40.90 -17.54 4.70
CA ALA A 17 40.58 -18.95 4.48
C ALA A 17 39.48 -19.36 5.49
N VAL A 18 38.42 -19.97 4.96
CA VAL A 18 37.27 -20.50 5.72
C VAL A 18 37.66 -21.87 6.27
N ALA A 19 37.65 -22.01 7.60
CA ALA A 19 37.70 -23.31 8.26
C ALA A 19 36.27 -23.69 8.69
N ALA A 20 35.74 -24.76 8.11
CA ALA A 20 34.46 -25.34 8.45
C ALA A 20 34.61 -26.20 9.72
N LEU A 21 33.88 -25.86 10.78
CA LEU A 21 33.69 -26.69 11.96
C LEU A 21 32.24 -27.17 11.98
N THR A 22 32.05 -28.41 11.55
CA THR A 22 30.81 -29.18 11.73
C THR A 22 30.73 -29.66 13.17
N ALA A 23 29.81 -29.10 13.95
CA ALA A 23 29.41 -29.65 15.24
C ALA A 23 27.96 -30.14 15.10
N ALA A 24 27.79 -31.45 15.04
CA ALA A 24 26.50 -32.12 15.21
C ALA A 24 26.32 -32.41 16.70
N ALA A 25 25.32 -31.78 17.32
CA ALA A 25 24.83 -32.15 18.63
C ALA A 25 23.31 -32.33 18.53
N GLY A 26 22.88 -33.60 18.50
CA GLY A 26 21.50 -33.96 18.73
C GLY A 26 21.20 -33.89 20.22
N LEU A 27 20.14 -33.19 20.60
CA LEU A 27 19.50 -33.36 21.90
C LEU A 27 18.10 -33.92 21.71
N THR A 28 17.89 -35.02 22.40
CA THR A 28 16.71 -35.88 22.48
C THR A 28 15.52 -35.18 23.12
N LEU A 29 14.33 -35.47 22.61
CA LEU A 29 13.04 -35.09 23.20
C LEU A 29 12.84 -35.78 24.56
N THR A 30 12.53 -35.00 25.59
CA THR A 30 11.83 -35.48 26.80
C THR A 30 10.42 -34.93 26.81
N ALA A 31 9.47 -35.76 26.40
CA ALA A 31 8.07 -35.56 26.71
C ALA A 31 7.86 -35.84 28.21
N CYS A 32 7.17 -34.92 28.89
CA CYS A 32 6.51 -35.24 30.16
C CYS A 32 5.05 -34.85 30.01
N SER A 33 4.18 -35.85 30.14
CA SER A 33 2.73 -35.75 30.19
C SER A 33 2.28 -35.81 31.65
N GLY A 34 1.19 -35.10 31.98
CA GLY A 34 0.49 -35.14 33.28
C GLY A 34 0.33 -33.73 33.84
N SER A 35 -0.80 -33.04 33.63
CA SER A 35 -2.12 -33.23 34.24
C SER A 35 -2.10 -33.01 35.75
N ASP A 36 -2.47 -31.80 36.18
CA ASP A 36 -3.24 -31.58 37.40
C ASP A 36 -4.21 -30.43 37.18
N ALA A 37 -5.48 -30.77 37.30
CA ALA A 37 -6.59 -29.86 37.49
C ALA A 37 -6.72 -29.64 38.99
N THR A 38 -6.79 -28.38 39.43
CA THR A 38 -7.44 -28.03 40.69
C THR A 38 -8.07 -26.66 40.59
N ASP A 39 -9.39 -26.69 40.77
CA ASP A 39 -10.31 -25.61 41.06
C ASP A 39 -9.79 -24.51 41.98
N ALA A 40 -10.21 -23.27 41.68
CA ALA A 40 -10.65 -22.33 42.71
C ALA A 40 -11.64 -21.31 42.11
N LYS A 41 -12.93 -21.61 42.27
CA LYS A 41 -14.06 -20.66 42.32
C LYS A 41 -14.29 -20.29 43.81
N PRO A 42 -14.65 -19.03 44.14
CA PRO A 42 -16.03 -18.70 44.54
C PRO A 42 -16.55 -17.45 43.77
N ALA A 43 -17.77 -17.46 43.21
CA ALA A 43 -19.04 -17.03 43.83
C ALA A 43 -18.99 -15.56 44.32
N GLY A 44 -19.89 -14.64 43.99
CA GLY A 44 -21.17 -14.63 43.29
C GLY A 44 -21.87 -13.30 43.59
N ARG A 45 -22.81 -12.87 42.73
CA ARG A 45 -23.95 -11.95 43.01
C ARG A 45 -24.75 -11.83 41.70
N THR A 46 -25.82 -12.62 41.52
CA THR A 46 -27.24 -12.32 41.80
C THR A 46 -27.79 -11.09 41.08
N ASP A 47 -28.48 -11.38 39.98
CA ASP A 47 -29.83 -10.96 39.58
C ASP A 47 -30.44 -9.70 40.24
N THR A 48 -30.95 -8.81 39.39
CA THR A 48 -32.16 -8.03 39.68
C THR A 48 -32.93 -7.79 38.39
N SER A 49 -34.16 -8.32 38.38
CA SER A 49 -35.20 -8.17 37.36
C SER A 49 -36.03 -6.90 37.56
N ALA A 50 -36.91 -6.66 36.57
CA ALA A 50 -38.14 -5.83 36.59
C ALA A 50 -37.93 -4.34 36.26
N ALA A 51 -38.78 -3.64 35.51
CA ALA A 51 -40.01 -3.97 34.75
C ALA A 51 -40.33 -2.75 33.84
N ALA A 52 -41.08 -2.96 32.76
CA ALA A 52 -41.93 -1.93 32.15
C ALA A 52 -43.23 -1.78 32.98
N PRO A 53 -43.90 -0.61 32.97
CA PRO A 53 -44.91 -0.27 31.94
C PRO A 53 -44.80 1.22 31.55
N GLY A 54 -45.52 1.85 30.61
CA GLY A 54 -46.63 1.54 29.71
C GLY A 54 -47.04 2.86 29.01
N SER A 55 -47.69 2.73 27.84
CA SER A 55 -48.66 3.62 27.13
C SER A 55 -48.69 5.15 27.42
N SER A 56 -48.85 6.08 26.47
CA SER A 56 -49.99 6.23 25.53
C SER A 56 -49.90 7.56 24.74
N GLY A 57 -50.52 7.63 23.55
CA GLY A 57 -50.94 8.84 22.82
C GLY A 57 -50.09 9.13 21.57
N ALA A 58 -50.50 8.90 20.31
CA ALA A 58 -51.70 9.33 19.58
C ALA A 58 -51.95 10.85 19.65
N ASP A 59 -51.59 11.60 18.59
CA ASP A 59 -52.52 12.03 17.54
C ASP A 59 -51.91 13.10 16.59
N SER A 60 -51.99 12.77 15.30
CA SER A 60 -52.45 13.51 14.12
C SER A 60 -52.40 15.06 13.97
N SER A 61 -52.30 15.42 12.67
CA SER A 61 -52.73 16.64 11.95
C SER A 61 -51.66 17.71 11.71
N ALA A 62 -51.19 17.91 10.46
CA ALA A 62 -51.81 18.58 9.29
C ALA A 62 -51.43 20.07 9.23
N GLY A 63 -50.90 20.53 8.09
CA GLY A 63 -50.63 21.95 7.85
C GLY A 63 -49.70 22.20 6.65
N SER A 64 -50.27 22.72 5.58
CA SER A 64 -49.76 22.84 4.21
C SER A 64 -48.84 24.04 3.92
N GLN A 65 -48.39 24.10 2.64
CA GLN A 65 -47.95 25.26 1.81
C GLN A 65 -46.47 25.68 1.90
N GLY A 66 -45.77 25.97 0.79
CA GLY A 66 -46.10 26.09 -0.64
C GLY A 66 -44.81 25.98 -1.51
N SER A 67 -44.90 25.51 -2.74
CA SER A 67 -44.94 26.30 -4.01
C SER A 67 -43.65 27.10 -4.28
N GLY A 68 -42.94 26.96 -5.40
CA GLY A 68 -43.17 26.18 -6.61
C GLY A 68 -41.98 26.29 -7.57
N ALA A 69 -41.81 25.27 -8.42
CA ALA A 69 -40.94 25.29 -9.57
C ALA A 69 -41.76 25.66 -10.82
N LYS A 70 -41.29 26.66 -11.57
CA LYS A 70 -41.59 26.86 -12.99
C LYS A 70 -40.35 26.34 -13.74
N THR A 71 -40.41 25.69 -14.92
CA THR A 71 -41.08 26.15 -16.14
C THR A 71 -41.09 24.99 -17.16
N ASP A 72 -42.23 24.83 -17.83
CA ASP A 72 -42.43 24.34 -19.21
C ASP A 72 -43.38 25.41 -19.85
N PRO A 73 -43.77 25.45 -21.15
CA PRO A 73 -43.76 24.37 -22.14
C PRO A 73 -43.44 24.79 -23.60
N GLY A 74 -43.37 23.81 -24.50
CA GLY A 74 -43.50 24.08 -25.94
C GLY A 74 -43.52 22.83 -26.82
N ALA A 75 -44.65 22.13 -26.84
CA ALA A 75 -44.97 21.03 -27.77
C ALA A 75 -45.91 21.57 -28.88
N HIS A 76 -45.90 21.16 -30.16
CA HIS A 76 -46.42 19.92 -30.79
C HIS A 76 -46.69 20.26 -32.31
N PRO A 77 -47.29 19.39 -33.17
CA PRO A 77 -46.76 18.34 -34.06
C PRO A 77 -46.95 18.72 -35.57
N ASP A 78 -46.58 17.96 -36.62
CA ASP A 78 -47.30 16.80 -37.17
C ASP A 78 -46.63 16.23 -38.46
N LYS A 79 -46.63 14.89 -38.52
CA LYS A 79 -46.82 13.92 -39.63
C LYS A 79 -46.30 14.10 -41.09
N ALA A 80 -45.59 13.02 -41.48
CA ALA A 80 -45.83 12.11 -42.63
C ALA A 80 -45.21 12.38 -44.01
N GLY A 81 -44.47 11.37 -44.51
CA GLY A 81 -44.06 11.20 -45.91
C GLY A 81 -43.08 10.04 -46.06
N SER A 82 -43.41 9.06 -46.90
CA SER A 82 -42.94 7.66 -46.86
C SER A 82 -41.80 7.32 -47.84
N ALA A 83 -41.25 6.12 -47.61
CA ALA A 83 -40.74 5.13 -48.58
C ALA A 83 -39.25 5.12 -48.97
N GLY A 84 -38.62 3.97 -48.70
CA GLY A 84 -37.34 3.55 -49.25
C GLY A 84 -36.77 2.30 -48.57
N ASN A 85 -37.38 1.13 -48.84
CA ASN A 85 -36.86 -0.21 -48.49
C ASN A 85 -35.39 -0.38 -48.91
N GLN A 86 -34.57 -1.05 -48.09
CA GLN A 86 -33.99 -2.35 -48.48
C GLN A 86 -33.26 -3.08 -47.34
N SER A 87 -33.39 -4.40 -47.43
CA SER A 87 -33.01 -5.48 -46.53
C SER A 87 -31.49 -5.63 -46.33
N GLY A 88 -31.09 -6.09 -45.15
CA GLY A 88 -29.72 -6.54 -44.88
C GLY A 88 -29.49 -7.01 -43.44
N LYS A 89 -29.99 -8.20 -43.11
CA LYS A 89 -29.52 -9.00 -41.95
C LYS A 89 -28.03 -9.31 -42.13
N GLN A 90 -27.18 -9.06 -41.13
CA GLN A 90 -26.33 -10.08 -40.51
C GLN A 90 -25.61 -9.56 -39.26
N SER A 91 -25.69 -10.38 -38.20
CA SER A 91 -24.96 -10.28 -36.95
C SER A 91 -23.46 -10.53 -37.15
N GLY A 92 -22.62 -9.81 -36.41
CA GLY A 92 -21.17 -10.05 -36.36
C GLY A 92 -20.53 -9.11 -35.36
N GLY A 93 -20.30 -9.61 -34.14
CA GLY A 93 -19.62 -8.89 -33.08
C GLY A 93 -18.22 -8.45 -33.54
N GLY A 94 -18.00 -7.15 -33.54
CA GLY A 94 -16.68 -6.54 -33.69
C GLY A 94 -16.26 -6.01 -32.34
N GLN A 95 -15.39 -6.76 -31.65
CA GLN A 95 -14.60 -6.26 -30.54
C GLN A 95 -13.97 -4.93 -30.95
N ALA A 96 -14.26 -3.87 -30.21
CA ALA A 96 -13.56 -2.61 -30.30
C ALA A 96 -12.09 -2.85 -29.89
N ALA A 97 -11.25 -3.19 -30.86
CA ALA A 97 -9.81 -3.14 -30.74
C ALA A 97 -9.41 -1.66 -30.65
N ASN A 98 -9.43 -1.12 -29.44
CA ASN A 98 -8.84 0.18 -29.16
C ASN A 98 -7.32 0.07 -29.22
N GLY A 99 -6.80 0.38 -30.41
CA GLY A 99 -5.87 1.49 -30.60
C GLY A 99 -4.68 1.59 -29.65
N GLY A 100 -3.55 1.09 -30.10
CA GLY A 100 -2.24 1.43 -29.56
C GLY A 100 -1.15 0.83 -30.42
N LYS A 101 -0.81 1.50 -31.52
CA LYS A 101 0.36 1.16 -32.33
C LYS A 101 1.57 1.27 -31.42
N ALA A 102 2.07 0.13 -30.93
CA ALA A 102 3.27 0.06 -30.12
C ALA A 102 4.40 0.67 -30.96
N GLY A 103 4.82 1.88 -30.60
CA GLY A 103 6.16 2.32 -30.96
C GLY A 103 7.11 1.23 -30.50
N SER A 104 8.16 0.97 -31.29
CA SER A 104 9.27 0.07 -30.95
C SER A 104 10.12 0.63 -29.80
N GLY A 105 9.46 1.10 -28.74
CA GLY A 105 10.01 1.61 -27.51
C GLY A 105 9.88 0.56 -26.42
N VAL A 106 10.83 0.59 -25.50
CA VAL A 106 10.85 -0.26 -24.32
C VAL A 106 9.52 -0.08 -23.56
N GLN A 107 8.84 -1.19 -23.28
CA GLN A 107 7.56 -1.16 -22.57
C GLN A 107 7.73 -0.74 -21.11
N ARG A 108 6.66 -0.22 -20.49
CA ARG A 108 6.69 0.08 -19.05
C ARG A 108 6.85 -1.18 -18.23
N CYS A 109 7.42 -1.06 -17.03
CA CYS A 109 7.42 -2.16 -16.08
C CYS A 109 6.00 -2.41 -15.56
N HIS A 110 5.55 -3.66 -15.64
CA HIS A 110 4.26 -4.10 -15.09
C HIS A 110 4.44 -4.74 -13.73
N THR A 111 3.42 -4.64 -12.87
CA THR A 111 3.44 -5.23 -11.53
C THR A 111 3.75 -6.74 -11.55
N SER A 112 3.20 -7.47 -12.54
CA SER A 112 3.44 -8.91 -12.70
C SER A 112 4.89 -9.28 -13.03
N GLY A 113 5.66 -8.34 -13.60
CA GLY A 113 7.08 -8.48 -13.94
C GLY A 113 8.01 -7.91 -12.88
N LEU A 114 7.49 -7.38 -11.77
CA LEU A 114 8.28 -6.81 -10.69
C LEU A 114 8.21 -7.67 -9.42
N LYS A 115 9.26 -7.60 -8.61
CA LYS A 115 9.21 -7.95 -7.18
C LYS A 115 9.61 -6.73 -6.36
N ALA A 116 9.07 -6.63 -5.15
CA ALA A 116 9.37 -5.56 -4.22
C ALA A 116 9.93 -6.14 -2.91
N SER A 117 10.80 -5.40 -2.23
CA SER A 117 11.27 -5.71 -0.88
C SER A 117 11.83 -4.46 -0.21
N PHE A 118 11.68 -4.35 1.12
CA PHE A 118 12.42 -3.34 1.87
C PHE A 118 13.92 -3.64 1.85
N ALA A 119 14.74 -2.61 1.66
CA ALA A 119 16.18 -2.70 1.89
C ALA A 119 16.45 -2.70 3.41
N THR A 120 17.02 -3.78 3.91
CA THR A 120 17.24 -4.01 5.36
C THR A 120 18.71 -4.05 5.77
N GLY A 121 19.63 -3.96 4.80
CA GLY A 121 21.07 -3.98 5.06
C GLY A 121 21.68 -2.57 5.11
N GLY A 122 22.78 -2.44 5.87
CA GLY A 122 23.54 -1.19 5.96
C GLY A 122 22.71 -0.02 6.49
N ASP A 123 22.90 1.15 5.91
CA ASP A 123 22.25 2.41 6.32
C ASP A 123 20.84 2.60 5.72
N ALA A 124 20.25 1.55 5.15
CA ALA A 124 18.92 1.61 4.51
C ALA A 124 17.76 1.44 5.51
N ALA A 125 18.05 0.95 6.71
CA ALA A 125 17.06 0.83 7.77
C ALA A 125 16.81 2.20 8.42
N PRO A 126 15.55 2.57 8.69
CA PRO A 126 15.24 3.83 9.35
C PRO A 126 15.78 3.82 10.79
N ASP A 127 16.35 4.95 11.24
CA ASP A 127 16.80 5.10 12.63
C ASP A 127 15.59 5.24 13.58
N PRO A 128 15.34 4.26 14.47
CA PRO A 128 14.22 4.32 15.41
C PRO A 128 14.41 5.38 16.52
N ASN A 129 15.58 6.02 16.60
CA ASN A 129 15.91 7.07 17.57
C ASN A 129 16.03 8.46 16.94
N ALA A 130 15.77 8.59 15.64
CA ALA A 130 15.81 9.89 14.98
C ALA A 130 14.85 10.86 15.68
N SER A 131 15.32 12.08 15.95
CA SER A 131 14.50 13.15 16.56
C SER A 131 13.48 13.75 15.58
N GLY A 132 13.27 13.12 14.42
CA GLY A 132 12.46 13.60 13.32
C GLY A 132 12.23 12.47 12.30
N SER A 133 12.01 12.84 11.04
CA SER A 133 11.87 11.85 9.98
C SER A 133 13.21 11.17 9.66
N THR A 134 13.14 9.87 9.39
CA THR A 134 14.21 9.05 8.83
C THR A 134 13.69 8.39 7.56
N THR A 135 14.56 7.70 6.83
CA THR A 135 14.20 7.12 5.55
C THR A 135 14.32 5.59 5.57
N THR A 136 13.40 4.91 4.90
CA THR A 136 13.53 3.51 4.49
C THR A 136 13.46 3.42 2.97
N SER A 137 14.11 2.41 2.38
CA SER A 137 14.07 2.18 0.93
C SER A 137 13.29 0.91 0.56
N VAL A 138 12.54 0.97 -0.54
CA VAL A 138 11.88 -0.18 -1.17
C VAL A 138 12.53 -0.42 -2.52
N VAL A 139 13.12 -1.60 -2.68
CA VAL A 139 13.75 -2.06 -3.91
C VAL A 139 12.69 -2.71 -4.80
N LEU A 140 12.63 -2.28 -6.06
CA LEU A 140 11.87 -2.89 -7.14
C LEU A 140 12.83 -3.55 -8.13
N THR A 141 12.68 -4.86 -8.34
CA THR A 141 13.51 -5.62 -9.29
C THR A 141 12.66 -6.12 -10.45
N ASN A 142 13.16 -5.97 -11.67
CA ASN A 142 12.59 -6.60 -12.85
C ASN A 142 12.87 -8.11 -12.82
N LYS A 143 11.83 -8.91 -12.54
CA LYS A 143 11.89 -10.38 -12.58
C LYS A 143 11.38 -10.96 -13.90
N GLY A 144 10.97 -10.10 -14.83
CA GLY A 144 10.57 -10.50 -16.18
C GLY A 144 11.77 -10.86 -17.06
N SER A 145 11.48 -11.33 -18.27
CA SER A 145 12.50 -11.69 -19.27
C SER A 145 12.81 -10.57 -20.28
N SER A 146 12.08 -9.45 -20.23
CA SER A 146 12.27 -8.29 -21.10
C SER A 146 12.70 -7.04 -20.33
N THR A 147 13.41 -6.16 -21.03
CA THR A 147 13.72 -4.82 -20.53
C THR A 147 12.42 -4.00 -20.40
N CYS A 148 12.32 -3.21 -19.33
CA CYS A 148 11.19 -2.32 -19.10
C CYS A 148 11.60 -0.95 -18.56
N VAL A 149 10.74 0.06 -18.66
CA VAL A 149 10.96 1.41 -18.12
C VAL A 149 10.05 1.67 -16.92
N ILE A 150 10.61 2.22 -15.84
CA ILE A 150 9.88 2.61 -14.62
C ILE A 150 10.25 4.04 -14.23
N GLY A 151 9.28 4.84 -13.78
CA GLY A 151 9.52 6.22 -13.37
C GLY A 151 8.27 6.86 -12.79
N GLY A 152 8.45 7.88 -11.96
CA GLY A 152 7.37 8.48 -11.18
C GLY A 152 7.35 8.02 -9.73
N PHE A 153 6.18 8.09 -9.10
CA PHE A 153 5.97 7.69 -7.72
C PHE A 153 5.24 6.37 -7.64
N ALA A 154 5.73 5.47 -6.78
CA ALA A 154 4.93 4.34 -6.34
C ALA A 154 3.75 4.84 -5.47
N GLY A 155 2.66 4.10 -5.46
CA GLY A 155 1.69 4.14 -4.36
C GLY A 155 2.16 3.25 -3.23
N VAL A 156 1.99 3.69 -1.99
CA VAL A 156 2.23 2.87 -0.80
C VAL A 156 1.04 2.99 0.13
N ASP A 157 0.37 1.87 0.36
CA ASP A 157 -0.68 1.77 1.37
C ASP A 157 -0.17 0.91 2.52
N LEU A 158 -0.03 1.49 3.70
CA LEU A 158 0.32 0.75 4.90
C LEU A 158 -0.92 0.08 5.48
N LYS A 159 -0.74 -1.15 5.97
CA LYS A 159 -1.79 -1.97 6.59
C LYS A 159 -1.34 -2.44 7.96
N SER A 160 -2.20 -2.27 8.95
CA SER A 160 -1.98 -2.70 10.34
C SER A 160 -2.23 -4.20 10.53
N GLU A 161 -1.54 -4.83 11.49
CA GLU A 161 -1.80 -6.22 11.91
C GLU A 161 -3.14 -6.36 12.64
N ASN A 162 -3.52 -5.33 13.40
CA ASN A 162 -4.68 -5.35 14.30
C ASN A 162 -6.02 -5.12 13.57
N GLY A 163 -6.02 -5.15 12.24
CA GLY A 163 -7.09 -4.57 11.44
C GLY A 163 -7.16 -3.04 11.59
N GLY A 164 -8.10 -2.43 10.89
CA GLY A 164 -8.29 -0.97 10.88
C GLY A 164 -8.01 -0.32 9.53
N GLU A 165 -8.07 1.01 9.53
CA GLU A 165 -8.00 1.81 8.30
C GLU A 165 -6.60 1.78 7.67
N ARG A 166 -6.56 1.55 6.36
CA ARG A 166 -5.33 1.61 5.56
C ARG A 166 -4.80 3.03 5.52
N TRP A 167 -3.50 3.21 5.64
CA TRP A 167 -2.88 4.51 5.48
C TRP A 167 -2.25 4.63 4.09
N SER A 168 -2.93 5.33 3.19
CA SER A 168 -2.35 5.71 1.90
C SER A 168 -1.37 6.86 2.08
N LEU A 169 -0.10 6.62 1.79
CA LEU A 169 0.94 7.61 2.00
C LEU A 169 0.89 8.71 0.94
N ALA A 170 1.04 9.96 1.39
CA ALA A 170 1.22 11.09 0.50
C ALA A 170 2.51 10.94 -0.31
N ARG A 171 2.57 11.58 -1.47
CA ARG A 171 3.78 11.72 -2.29
C ARG A 171 4.45 13.05 -1.98
N SER A 172 5.77 13.09 -2.03
CA SER A 172 6.48 14.36 -2.01
C SER A 172 6.24 15.16 -3.29
N SER A 173 6.71 16.41 -3.32
CA SER A 173 6.69 17.28 -4.50
C SER A 173 7.97 17.18 -5.34
N ALA A 174 8.82 16.17 -5.08
CA ALA A 174 10.08 16.00 -5.79
C ALA A 174 9.86 15.71 -7.28
N LYS A 175 10.77 16.21 -8.11
CA LYS A 175 10.79 15.89 -9.54
C LYS A 175 11.25 14.44 -9.73
N HIS A 176 10.74 13.79 -10.76
CA HIS A 176 11.07 12.40 -11.07
C HIS A 176 11.51 12.22 -12.51
N GLY A 177 12.37 11.22 -12.73
CA GLY A 177 12.78 10.75 -14.05
C GLY A 177 12.15 9.41 -14.39
N SER A 178 12.80 8.71 -15.31
CA SER A 178 12.55 7.31 -15.63
C SER A 178 13.86 6.54 -15.77
N ILE A 179 13.82 5.26 -15.44
CA ILE A 179 14.95 4.33 -15.42
C ILE A 179 14.57 3.11 -16.25
N THR A 180 15.50 2.62 -17.06
CA THR A 180 15.36 1.38 -17.82
C THR A 180 15.95 0.22 -17.02
N LEU A 181 15.15 -0.81 -16.76
CA LEU A 181 15.56 -2.02 -16.05
C LEU A 181 15.63 -3.20 -17.01
N LYS A 182 16.82 -3.80 -17.16
CA LYS A 182 16.96 -5.11 -17.83
C LYS A 182 16.45 -6.22 -16.91
N PRO A 183 16.25 -7.45 -17.41
CA PRO A 183 15.98 -8.61 -16.57
C PRO A 183 17.01 -8.74 -15.44
N GLY A 184 16.55 -8.77 -14.20
CA GLY A 184 17.38 -8.84 -12.99
C GLY A 184 17.82 -7.49 -12.42
N ASP A 185 17.73 -6.39 -13.18
CA ASP A 185 18.08 -5.06 -12.68
C ASP A 185 17.08 -4.58 -11.64
N SER A 186 17.56 -3.72 -10.73
CA SER A 186 16.77 -3.11 -9.68
C SER A 186 16.91 -1.60 -9.67
N THR A 187 15.85 -0.95 -9.19
CA THR A 187 15.85 0.45 -8.75
C THR A 187 15.18 0.49 -7.39
N ASP A 188 15.28 1.61 -6.69
CA ASP A 188 14.52 1.82 -5.48
C ASP A 188 13.76 3.14 -5.49
N PHE A 189 12.90 3.29 -4.49
CA PHE A 189 12.38 4.57 -4.05
C PHE A 189 12.43 4.59 -2.53
N THR A 190 12.42 5.79 -1.97
CA THR A 190 12.45 5.99 -0.53
C THR A 190 11.09 6.36 0.04
N ILE A 191 10.87 5.98 1.29
CA ILE A 191 9.76 6.43 2.11
C ILE A 191 10.38 7.16 3.29
N ASN A 192 10.05 8.43 3.43
CA ASN A 192 10.30 9.16 4.66
C ASN A 192 9.29 8.71 5.70
N VAL A 193 9.73 8.44 6.91
CA VAL A 193 8.93 7.89 8.00
C VAL A 193 9.23 8.62 9.30
N VAL A 194 8.20 8.83 10.11
CA VAL A 194 8.36 9.35 11.47
C VAL A 194 8.13 8.20 12.44
N MET A 195 9.22 7.67 12.98
CA MET A 195 9.19 6.53 13.89
C MET A 195 8.81 6.95 15.31
N THR A 196 8.23 6.02 16.07
CA THR A 196 8.02 6.15 17.50
C THR A 196 8.27 4.82 18.21
N LYS A 197 8.70 4.89 19.47
CA LYS A 197 8.82 3.73 20.35
C LYS A 197 7.54 3.46 21.15
N GLU A 198 6.57 4.36 21.06
CA GLU A 198 5.29 4.23 21.73
C GLU A 198 4.33 3.43 20.86
N ASP A 199 3.74 2.40 21.45
CA ASP A 199 2.83 1.49 20.72
C ASP A 199 1.35 1.84 20.90
N LYS A 200 0.99 2.50 22.01
CA LYS A 200 -0.41 2.83 22.33
C LYS A 200 -0.82 4.13 21.64
N GLY A 201 -1.88 4.06 20.82
CA GLY A 201 -2.42 5.25 20.14
C GLY A 201 -1.66 5.66 18.87
N PHE A 202 -0.72 4.83 18.41
CA PHE A 202 0.09 5.07 17.23
C PHE A 202 -0.20 4.02 16.13
N TYR A 203 0.29 4.29 14.93
CA TYR A 203 0.04 3.41 13.78
C TYR A 203 1.07 2.29 13.73
N GLN A 204 0.60 1.04 13.71
CA GLN A 204 1.43 -0.17 13.74
C GLN A 204 1.32 -0.93 12.41
N PRO A 205 2.14 -0.62 11.38
CA PRO A 205 2.09 -1.34 10.12
C PRO A 205 2.62 -2.76 10.27
N ALA A 206 1.95 -3.72 9.63
CA ALA A 206 2.46 -5.06 9.41
C ALA A 206 2.86 -5.30 7.95
N PHE A 207 2.23 -4.59 7.02
CA PHE A 207 2.47 -4.73 5.59
C PHE A 207 2.42 -3.38 4.88
N ALA A 208 3.11 -3.31 3.74
CA ALA A 208 2.97 -2.26 2.75
C ALA A 208 2.51 -2.87 1.42
N ASP A 209 1.42 -2.36 0.89
CA ASP A 209 1.00 -2.63 -0.48
C ASP A 209 1.67 -1.60 -1.40
N VAL A 210 2.63 -2.07 -2.19
CA VAL A 210 3.40 -1.22 -3.10
C VAL A 210 2.80 -1.33 -4.49
N THR A 211 2.22 -0.23 -4.98
CA THR A 211 1.68 -0.12 -6.34
C THR A 211 2.71 0.58 -7.23
N PRO A 212 3.34 -0.11 -8.19
CA PRO A 212 4.32 0.51 -9.08
C PRO A 212 3.74 1.71 -9.84
N PRO A 213 4.58 2.65 -10.31
CA PRO A 213 4.09 3.80 -11.07
C PRO A 213 3.25 3.38 -12.27
N ASN A 214 2.11 4.06 -12.48
CA ASN A 214 1.17 3.81 -13.58
C ASN A 214 0.57 2.40 -13.62
N GLU A 215 0.53 1.71 -12.48
CA GLU A 215 -0.13 0.43 -12.30
C GLU A 215 -1.28 0.55 -11.28
N THR A 216 -2.19 -0.43 -11.29
CA THR A 216 -3.32 -0.52 -10.34
C THR A 216 -3.23 -1.75 -9.44
N LYS A 217 -2.25 -2.63 -9.69
CA LYS A 217 -2.00 -3.82 -8.90
C LYS A 217 -0.85 -3.54 -7.94
N SER A 218 -0.93 -4.14 -6.76
CA SER A 218 0.06 -3.95 -5.70
C SER A 218 0.85 -5.23 -5.44
N ILE A 219 2.07 -5.06 -4.94
CA ILE A 219 2.91 -6.11 -4.37
C ILE A 219 2.90 -5.89 -2.86
N THR A 220 2.37 -6.85 -2.11
CA THR A 220 2.39 -6.79 -0.65
C THR A 220 3.75 -7.24 -0.12
N ILE A 221 4.38 -6.40 0.70
CA ILE A 221 5.63 -6.72 1.38
C ILE A 221 5.46 -6.53 2.89
N LYS A 222 6.12 -7.38 3.69
CA LYS A 222 6.07 -7.26 5.16
C LYS A 222 6.80 -5.99 5.59
N TRP A 223 6.17 -5.22 6.48
CA TRP A 223 6.80 -4.11 7.18
C TRP A 223 7.78 -4.66 8.21
N PRO A 224 9.10 -4.42 8.07
CA PRO A 224 10.08 -4.96 8.99
C PRO A 224 10.46 -3.98 10.11
N TRP A 225 9.83 -2.79 10.12
CA TRP A 225 10.16 -1.72 11.06
C TRP A 225 9.16 -1.66 12.21
N GLY A 226 9.43 -0.76 13.15
CA GLY A 226 8.54 -0.49 14.28
C GLY A 226 7.36 0.43 13.95
N THR A 227 6.76 0.93 15.02
CA THR A 227 5.59 1.79 15.04
C THR A 227 5.88 3.18 14.44
N LEU A 228 4.87 3.77 13.82
CA LEU A 228 4.91 5.09 13.21
C LEU A 228 4.01 6.07 13.96
N VAL A 229 4.42 7.34 13.97
CA VAL A 229 3.53 8.42 14.38
C VAL A 229 2.32 8.42 13.44
N ASP A 230 1.10 8.37 13.99
CA ASP A 230 -0.12 8.39 13.18
C ASP A 230 -0.35 9.80 12.63
N GLN A 231 -0.18 9.95 11.32
CA GLN A 231 -0.32 11.23 10.60
C GLN A 231 -1.40 11.15 9.51
N ARG A 232 -2.34 10.20 9.59
CA ARG A 232 -3.41 10.02 8.59
C ARG A 232 -4.28 11.26 8.39
N GLY A 233 -4.46 12.06 9.44
CA GLY A 233 -5.20 13.34 9.38
C GLY A 233 -4.33 14.58 9.14
N ALA A 234 -3.02 14.43 8.90
CA ALA A 234 -2.12 15.57 8.79
C ALA A 234 -2.18 16.21 7.38
N THR A 235 -2.16 17.54 7.32
CA THR A 235 -2.07 18.28 6.05
C THR A 235 -0.66 18.32 5.47
N HIS A 236 0.35 18.10 6.31
CA HIS A 236 1.77 18.07 5.94
C HIS A 236 2.45 16.90 6.67
N PRO A 237 2.19 15.65 6.25
CA PRO A 237 2.71 14.47 6.94
C PRO A 237 4.24 14.41 6.79
N GLY A 238 4.92 13.99 7.87
CA GLY A 238 6.35 13.66 7.83
C GLY A 238 6.62 12.27 7.23
N THR A 239 5.58 11.44 7.16
CA THR A 239 5.62 10.13 6.51
C THR A 239 5.06 10.22 5.10
N PHE A 240 5.91 10.00 4.08
CA PHE A 240 5.54 10.16 2.66
C PHE A 240 6.50 9.42 1.72
N VAL A 241 6.07 9.24 0.46
CA VAL A 241 6.78 8.52 -0.59
C VAL A 241 7.53 9.49 -1.50
N ASN A 242 8.80 9.18 -1.79
CA ASN A 242 9.62 9.85 -2.79
C ASN A 242 9.57 9.11 -4.13
N PRO A 243 9.97 9.76 -5.24
CA PRO A 243 9.93 9.11 -6.54
C PRO A 243 10.95 7.97 -6.66
N ILE A 244 10.80 7.19 -7.71
CA ILE A 244 11.76 6.17 -8.13
C ILE A 244 13.07 6.82 -8.58
N GLY A 245 14.19 6.26 -8.10
CA GLY A 245 15.55 6.79 -8.30
C GLY A 245 15.90 7.92 -7.35
#